data_AF-A0A661ZUL8-F1
#
_entry.id   AF-A0A661ZUL8-F1
#
_cell.length_a   1.000
_cell.length_b   1.000
_cell.length_c   1.000
_cell.angle_alpha   90.00
_cell.angle_beta   90.00
_cell.angle_gamma   90.00
#
_symmetry.space_group_name_H-M   'P 1'
#
loop_
_entity.id
_entity.type
_entity.pdbx_description
1 polymer ?
#
loop_
_entity_poly.entity_id
_entity_poly.type
_entity_poly.pdbx_seq_one_letter_code
_entity_poly.pdbx_strand_id
1 'polypeptide(L)' 'MEAYKFETTVLENGMIKVPQFEKYTNRKIEVFVVFLPQIIEKEQKTSIDGFLKKWTGFAKGIDQDTEKYDYLMAKYK' A
#
# COMPACT_ATOMS: atom_id res chain seq x y z
N MET A 1 32.64 6.59 3.09
CA MET A 1 31.65 7.57 2.56
C MET A 1 30.28 7.08 2.99
N GLU A 2 29.51 7.93 3.67
CA GLU A 2 28.12 7.61 4.06
C GLU A 2 27.18 8.28 3.07
N ALA A 3 26.22 7.53 2.54
CA ALA A 3 25.20 8.04 1.64
C ALA A 3 23.83 7.79 2.26
N TYR A 4 22.98 8.82 2.28
CA TYR A 4 21.63 8.73 2.80
C TYR A 4 20.64 8.93 1.65
N LYS A 5 19.83 7.91 1.38
CA LYS A 5 18.78 7.97 0.36
C LYS A 5 17.43 8.01 1.07
N PHE A 6 16.61 8.98 0.71
CA PHE A 6 15.22 9.05 1.12
C PHE A 6 14.37 9.42 -0.10
N GLU A 7 13.13 8.97 -0.10
CA GLU A 7 12.14 9.32 -1.12
C GLU A 7 11.26 10.43 -0.57
N THR A 8 11.01 11.45 -1.39
CA THR A 8 10.17 12.59 -1.03
C THR A 8 9.44 13.07 -2.26
N THR A 9 8.30 13.73 -2.04
CA THR A 9 7.48 14.29 -3.11
C THR A 9 7.74 15.78 -3.22
N VAL A 10 7.77 16.27 -4.45
CA VAL A 10 7.76 17.71 -4.73
C VAL A 10 6.38 18.24 -4.41
N LEU A 11 6.30 19.16 -3.45
CA LEU A 11 5.05 19.82 -3.05
C LEU A 11 4.54 20.73 -4.18
N GLU A 12 3.27 21.13 -4.10
CA GLU A 12 2.62 21.98 -5.11
C GLU A 12 3.37 23.28 -5.41
N ASN A 13 4.06 23.83 -4.40
CA ASN A 13 4.87 25.03 -4.55
C ASN A 13 6.33 24.76 -4.97
N GLY A 14 6.64 23.56 -5.45
CA GLY A 14 7.97 23.18 -5.92
C GLY A 14 8.99 22.88 -4.82
N MET A 15 8.57 22.78 -3.55
CA MET A 15 9.47 22.49 -2.43
C MET A 15 9.61 21.00 -2.17
N ILE A 16 10.79 20.56 -1.75
CA ILE A 16 11.02 19.23 -1.16
C ILE A 16 11.29 19.37 0.33
N LYS A 17 10.74 18.46 1.14
CA LYS A 17 11.07 18.38 2.57
C LYS A 17 12.22 17.42 2.76
N VAL A 18 13.28 17.90 3.39
CA VAL A 18 14.48 17.13 3.71
C VAL A 18 14.46 16.79 5.21
N PRO A 19 14.76 15.54 5.61
CA PRO A 19 14.88 15.16 7.02
C PRO A 19 15.95 15.98 7.77
N GLN A 20 15.79 16.10 9.08
CA GLN A 20 16.76 16.82 9.91
C GLN A 20 18.02 15.99 10.14
N PHE A 21 19.20 16.61 9.98
CA PHE A 21 20.51 15.97 10.07
C PHE A 21 21.33 16.48 11.27
N GLU A 22 20.77 16.48 12.48
CA GLU A 22 21.41 17.04 13.69
C GLU A 22 22.83 16.51 13.95
N LYS A 23 23.04 15.22 13.69
CA LYS A 23 24.33 14.53 13.88
C LYS A 23 25.44 15.00 12.93
N TYR A 24 25.09 15.75 11.88
CA TYR A 24 26.00 16.16 10.80
C TYR A 24 26.25 17.68 10.78
N THR A 25 26.05 18.35 11.93
CA THR A 25 26.27 19.79 12.09
C THR A 25 27.67 20.21 11.61
N ASN A 26 27.76 21.34 10.88
CA ASN A 26 28.98 21.91 10.30
C ASN A 26 29.77 21.00 9.34
N ARG A 27 29.14 19.97 8.75
CA ARG A 27 29.76 19.16 7.70
C ARG A 27 29.32 19.62 6.32
N LYS A 28 30.26 19.65 5.38
CA LYS A 28 29.97 19.83 3.95
C LYS A 28 29.36 18.53 3.42
N ILE A 29 28.19 18.63 2.80
CA ILE A 29 27.49 17.50 2.18
C ILE A 29 27.20 17.79 0.72
N GLU A 30 27.01 16.73 -0.04
CA GLU A 30 26.52 16.77 -1.41
C GLU A 30 25.12 16.17 -1.45
N VAL A 31 24.20 16.80 -2.17
CA VAL A 31 22.80 16.37 -2.27
C VAL A 31 22.54 15.95 -3.72
N PHE A 32 22.10 14.71 -3.90
CA PHE A 32 21.68 14.19 -5.19
C PHE A 32 20.15 14.06 -5.22
N VAL A 33 19.53 14.65 -6.25
CA VAL A 33 18.09 14.56 -6.50
C VAL A 33 17.87 13.73 -7.75
N VAL A 34 17.06 12.68 -7.65
CA VAL A 34 16.70 11.81 -8.77
C VAL A 34 15.18 11.90 -8.96
N PHE A 35 14.75 12.37 -10.12
CA PHE A 35 13.34 12.37 -10.49
C PHE A 35 12.93 10.98 -10.93
N LEU A 36 12.04 10.37 -10.16
CA LEU A 36 11.47 9.07 -10.50
C LEU A 36 10.36 9.25 -11.55
N PRO A 37 10.19 8.28 -12.46
CA PRO A 37 9.07 8.30 -13.39
C PRO A 37 7.76 8.32 -12.61
N GLN A 38 6.87 9.24 -12.97
CA GLN A 38 5.56 9.33 -12.35
C GLN A 38 4.76 8.11 -12.76
N ILE A 39 4.58 7.16 -11.83
CA ILE A 39 3.64 6.07 -12.03
C ILE A 39 2.27 6.71 -11.87
N ILE A 40 1.64 7.05 -12.99
CA ILE A 40 0.22 7.36 -13.01
C ILE A 40 -0.46 6.03 -12.72
N GLU A 41 -0.65 5.71 -11.43
CA GLU A 41 -1.59 4.69 -11.03
C GLU A 41 -2.95 5.19 -11.50
N LYS A 42 -3.37 4.74 -12.68
CA LYS A 42 -4.78 4.80 -13.04
C LYS A 42 -5.48 4.09 -11.90
N GLU A 43 -6.17 4.84 -11.06
CA GLU A 43 -7.20 4.29 -10.18
C GLU A 43 -8.11 3.46 -11.08
N GLN A 44 -7.85 2.16 -11.14
CA GLN A 44 -8.83 1.25 -11.68
C GLN A 44 -9.98 1.36 -10.70
N LYS A 45 -11.05 2.03 -11.13
CA LYS A 45 -12.36 1.93 -10.51
C LYS A 45 -12.74 0.45 -10.54
N THR A 46 -12.28 -0.31 -9.55
CA THR A 46 -12.73 -1.66 -9.31
C THR A 46 -14.18 -1.53 -8.92
N SER A 47 -15.09 -1.78 -9.87
CA SER A 47 -16.50 -1.85 -9.55
C SER A 47 -16.70 -2.95 -8.52
N ILE A 48 -17.65 -2.75 -7.62
CA ILE A 48 -18.05 -3.74 -6.61
C ILE A 48 -18.37 -5.08 -7.30
N ASP A 49 -18.92 -5.05 -8.51
CA ASP A 49 -19.19 -6.25 -9.31
C ASP A 49 -17.90 -7.01 -9.70
N GLY A 50 -16.83 -6.29 -10.02
CA GLY A 50 -15.52 -6.88 -10.31
C GLY A 50 -14.89 -7.56 -9.09
N PHE A 51 -15.09 -7.00 -7.90
CA PHE A 51 -14.68 -7.61 -6.63
C PHE A 51 -15.54 -8.84 -6.30
N LEU A 52 -16.86 -8.71 -6.36
CA LEU A 52 -17.81 -9.79 -6.08
C LEU A 52 -17.62 -10.98 -7.01
N LYS A 53 -17.36 -10.73 -8.30
CA LYS A 53 -17.12 -11.81 -9.27
C LYS A 53 -15.83 -12.61 -8.97
N LYS A 54 -14.78 -11.95 -8.49
CA LYS A 54 -13.54 -12.63 -8.06
C LYS A 54 -13.76 -13.43 -6.78
N TRP A 55 -14.51 -12.88 -5.82
CA TRP A 55 -14.77 -13.53 -4.53
C TRP A 55 -15.78 -14.68 -4.59
N THR A 56 -16.85 -14.54 -5.39
CA THR A 56 -17.84 -15.61 -5.61
C THR A 56 -17.27 -16.81 -6.38
N GLY A 57 -16.16 -16.63 -7.11
CA GLY A 57 -15.38 -17.72 -7.68
C GLY A 57 -14.78 -18.67 -6.62
N PHE A 58 -14.41 -18.15 -5.44
CA PHE A 58 -13.92 -18.96 -4.31
C PHE A 58 -15.05 -19.68 -3.57
N ALA A 59 -16.25 -19.09 -3.53
CA ALA A 59 -17.40 -19.64 -2.82
C ALA A 59 -18.19 -20.70 -3.61
N LYS A 60 -17.80 -20.99 -4.86
CA LYS A 60 -18.60 -21.81 -5.79
C LYS A 60 -18.65 -23.32 -5.49
N GLY A 61 -18.08 -23.76 -4.38
CA GLY A 61 -18.09 -25.15 -3.93
C GLY A 61 -18.41 -25.32 -2.45
N ILE A 62 -18.78 -24.25 -1.75
CA ILE A 62 -19.18 -24.31 -0.35
C ILE A 62 -20.70 -24.37 -0.30
N ASP A 63 -21.22 -25.53 0.11
CA ASP A 63 -22.63 -25.67 0.42
C ASP A 63 -22.90 -24.98 1.76
N GLN A 64 -23.29 -23.71 1.69
CA GLN A 64 -23.42 -22.79 2.83
C GLN A 64 -24.35 -23.33 3.93
N ASP A 65 -25.34 -24.15 3.56
CA ASP A 65 -26.27 -24.74 4.51
C ASP A 65 -25.62 -25.84 5.36
N THR A 66 -24.75 -26.64 4.75
CA THR A 66 -24.03 -27.73 5.44
C THR A 66 -22.99 -27.16 6.43
N GLU A 67 -22.19 -26.17 6.01
CA GLU A 67 -21.19 -25.56 6.92
C GLU A 67 -21.83 -24.78 8.07
N LYS A 68 -22.95 -24.10 7.81
CA LYS A 68 -23.68 -23.37 8.86
C LYS A 68 -24.29 -24.33 9.88
N TYR A 69 -24.81 -25.47 9.42
CA TYR A 69 -25.33 -26.53 10.29
C TYR A 69 -24.23 -27.10 11.19
N ASP A 70 -23.08 -27.45 10.62
CA ASP A 70 -21.94 -28.01 11.36
C ASP A 70 -21.38 -27.02 12.40
N TYR A 71 -21.26 -25.74 12.04
CA TYR A 71 -20.82 -24.69 12.97
C TYR A 71 -21.79 -24.53 14.15
N LEU A 72 -23.09 -24.53 13.90
CA LEU A 72 -24.10 -24.40 14.95
C LEU A 72 -24.09 -25.64 15.87
N MET A 73 -23.97 -26.84 15.30
CA MET A 73 -23.89 -28.07 16.08
C MET A 73 -22.61 -28.17 16.93
N ALA A 74 -21.49 -27.65 16.44
CA ALA A 74 -20.23 -27.61 17.19
C ALA A 74 -20.25 -26.59 18.33
N LYS A 75 -20.96 -25.46 18.17
CA LYS A 75 -20.99 -24.37 19.16
C LYS A 75 -21.93 -24.63 20.34
N TYR A 76 -23.02 -25.37 20.11
CA TYR A 76 -24.06 -25.64 21.11
C TYR A 76 -23.97 -27.06 21.70
N LYS A 77 -22.82 -27.73 21.53
CA LYS A 77 -22.49 -28.99 22.22
C LYS A 77 -21.74 -28.75 23.53
#